data_AF-A0AAD5RLG2-F1
#
_entry.id   AF-A0AAD5RLG2-F1
#
_cell.length_a   1.000
_cell.length_b   1.000
_cell.length_c   1.000
_cell.angle_alpha   90.00
_cell.angle_beta   90.00
_cell.angle_gamma   90.00
#
_symmetry.space_group_name_H-M   'P 1'
#
loop_
_entity.id
_entity.type
_entity.pdbx_description
1 polymer ?
#
loop_
_entity_poly.entity_id
_entity_poly.type
_entity_poly.pdbx_seq_one_letter_code
_entity_poly.pdbx_strand_id
1 'polypeptide(L)'
;MMATQTPFQLPNDLILAPIFDSFPCREAQIRALTTLVYPYAAPCRNIVIHGVESTGKSAITTALLKSLSSRENQPDVASSIDHAIVSSVECVTARHLFEHTIFQVRKVLGVESTQRRCENLLQLTVELTKMLNGVQHTDFWRFVLVFDGIDRQREAPYTMLPALARLSEIIPCLTTIFIMTCPQPMCLREAATPHLHFPNYTKQELVSIVSKTQVPDTVPTTTDTETRELWPRFCGAVHDALIRSAARTLPSFSRACNNLWPRFTAPITAGNYGAKDFSRLLIAGRVHFQDERVLDPGVIRMKDDPARAANSQNTQIGLTVPGTPSKASGSLGRSAATPSRAATNTPSRRSAANTPSRNIGAPFATTPGRGYVMPNAKTTELTSLPTTARLLLLAAYLASHNQARHDATLFCTSYTGRKRRRGGMVGAGRKSKHKKIARKLLGAHAFVMERMLAIFAAVRTEWAPELGDGALDADFGVAVATLASLRLLVKVGAAGGDPLDRGGKWRVNVGWEVVRGVGRSIGVEVEEWLID
;
A
#
# COMPACT_ATOMS: atom_id res chain seq x y z
N MET A 1 37.96 -27.69 40.42
CA MET A 1 38.27 -28.23 39.08
C MET A 1 37.64 -27.27 38.08
N MET A 2 38.45 -26.59 37.25
CA MET A 2 37.92 -25.71 36.20
C MET A 2 37.33 -26.57 35.08
N ALA A 3 36.04 -26.42 34.81
CA ALA A 3 35.46 -27.01 33.61
C ALA A 3 36.09 -26.34 32.39
N THR A 4 36.77 -27.12 31.56
CA THR A 4 37.36 -26.65 30.31
C THR A 4 36.24 -26.25 29.35
N GLN A 5 35.91 -24.96 29.32
CA GLN A 5 34.94 -24.42 28.36
C GLN A 5 35.47 -24.67 26.95
N THR A 6 34.72 -25.48 26.18
CA THR A 6 35.01 -25.71 24.76
C THR A 6 34.84 -24.38 24.02
N PRO A 7 35.81 -23.94 23.20
CA PRO A 7 35.79 -22.61 22.59
C PRO A 7 34.70 -22.43 21.52
N PHE A 8 33.98 -23.50 21.19
CA PHE A 8 32.80 -23.48 20.33
C PHE A 8 31.64 -24.17 21.04
N GLN A 9 30.62 -23.41 21.44
CA GLN A 9 29.39 -23.93 22.02
C GLN A 9 28.19 -23.28 21.32
N LEU A 10 27.31 -24.10 20.77
CA LEU A 10 26.02 -23.65 20.23
C LEU A 10 25.04 -23.45 21.39
N PRO A 11 24.09 -22.50 21.30
CA PRO A 11 23.00 -22.39 22.27
C PRO A 11 22.22 -23.69 22.39
N ASN A 12 21.75 -24.00 23.60
CA ASN A 12 20.89 -25.15 23.83
C ASN A 12 19.65 -25.07 22.92
N ASP A 13 19.33 -26.15 22.20
CA ASP A 13 18.15 -26.22 21.33
C ASP A 13 16.83 -25.91 22.09
N LEU A 14 16.82 -26.03 23.41
CA LEU A 14 15.74 -25.62 24.32
C LEU A 14 15.36 -24.13 24.17
N ILE A 15 16.33 -23.24 23.91
CA ILE A 15 16.07 -21.80 23.67
C ILE A 15 15.46 -21.59 22.28
N LEU A 16 15.75 -22.48 21.33
CA LEU A 16 15.29 -22.40 19.95
C LEU A 16 13.94 -23.10 19.73
N ALA A 17 13.57 -24.06 20.56
CA ALA A 17 12.29 -24.78 20.52
C ALA A 17 11.04 -23.86 20.35
N PRO A 18 10.81 -22.83 21.20
CA PRO A 18 9.65 -21.94 21.01
C PRO A 18 9.71 -21.11 19.72
N ILE A 19 10.91 -20.92 19.14
CA ILE A 19 11.10 -20.25 17.85
C ILE A 19 10.77 -21.21 16.70
N PHE A 20 11.12 -22.49 16.80
CA PHE A 20 10.75 -23.52 15.83
C PHE A 20 9.24 -23.75 15.79
N ASP A 21 8.56 -23.74 16.95
CA ASP A 21 7.10 -23.86 17.04
C ASP A 21 6.37 -22.65 16.45
N SER A 22 6.87 -21.43 16.69
CA SER A 22 6.28 -20.19 16.16
C SER A 22 6.61 -19.91 14.69
N PHE A 23 7.76 -20.40 14.19
CA PHE A 23 8.19 -20.24 12.80
C PHE A 23 8.55 -21.59 12.14
N PRO A 24 7.55 -22.46 11.89
CA PRO A 24 7.78 -23.74 11.24
C PRO A 24 8.38 -23.57 9.84
N CYS A 25 9.08 -24.60 9.36
CA CYS A 25 9.78 -24.64 8.07
C CYS A 25 10.98 -23.68 7.92
N ARG A 26 11.45 -23.03 9.00
CA ARG A 26 12.61 -22.10 8.97
C ARG A 26 13.77 -22.51 9.88
N GLU A 27 13.76 -23.73 10.38
CA GLU A 27 14.77 -24.27 11.31
C GLU A 27 16.20 -24.08 10.82
N ALA A 28 16.47 -24.34 9.53
CA ALA A 28 17.81 -24.17 8.95
C ALA A 28 18.28 -22.71 8.97
N GLN A 29 17.41 -21.75 8.63
CA GLN A 29 17.75 -20.32 8.68
C GLN A 29 17.86 -19.80 10.12
N ILE A 30 17.01 -20.30 11.03
CA ILE A 30 17.06 -19.98 12.47
C ILE A 30 18.39 -20.46 13.05
N ARG A 31 18.76 -21.74 12.86
CA ARG A 31 20.03 -22.31 13.34
C ARG A 31 21.23 -21.55 12.76
N ALA A 32 21.23 -21.26 11.46
CA ALA A 32 22.29 -20.47 10.84
C ALA A 32 22.41 -19.05 11.44
N LEU A 33 21.28 -18.36 11.66
CA LEU A 33 21.28 -17.04 12.30
C LEU A 33 21.79 -17.12 13.75
N THR A 34 21.37 -18.13 14.52
CA THR A 34 21.86 -18.39 15.88
C THR A 34 23.38 -18.55 15.90
N THR A 35 23.95 -19.39 15.02
CA THR A 35 25.40 -19.64 14.94
C THR A 35 26.20 -18.38 14.59
N LEU A 36 25.64 -17.48 13.76
CA LEU A 36 26.30 -16.24 13.34
C LEU A 36 26.21 -15.10 14.37
N VAL A 37 25.26 -15.16 15.31
CA VAL A 37 25.02 -14.13 16.34
C VAL A 37 25.61 -14.52 17.70
N TYR A 38 25.62 -15.81 18.05
CA TYR A 38 25.92 -16.25 19.41
C TYR A 38 27.41 -16.04 19.81
N PRO A 39 27.70 -15.52 21.02
CA PRO A 39 29.05 -15.15 21.39
C PRO A 39 30.13 -16.22 21.29
N TYR A 40 29.79 -17.46 21.67
CA TYR A 40 30.69 -18.63 21.69
C TYR A 40 30.57 -19.54 20.46
N ALA A 41 29.93 -19.08 19.37
CA ALA A 41 29.80 -19.84 18.13
C ALA A 41 30.74 -19.28 17.04
N ALA A 42 30.22 -18.89 15.87
CA ALA A 42 30.98 -18.28 14.78
C ALA A 42 30.50 -16.83 14.53
N PRO A 43 30.73 -15.91 15.49
CA PRO A 43 30.14 -14.57 15.47
C PRO A 43 30.69 -13.72 14.33
N CYS A 44 29.79 -13.17 13.51
CA CYS A 44 30.17 -12.32 12.38
C CYS A 44 29.82 -10.85 12.65
N ARG A 45 30.76 -9.94 12.33
CA ARG A 45 30.61 -8.49 12.56
C ARG A 45 29.51 -7.83 11.74
N ASN A 46 29.31 -8.32 10.52
CA ASN A 46 28.29 -7.88 9.58
C ASN A 46 27.53 -9.09 9.06
N ILE A 47 26.20 -9.06 9.03
CA ILE A 47 25.35 -10.15 8.55
C ILE A 47 24.31 -9.58 7.59
N VAL A 48 24.17 -10.16 6.41
CA VAL A 48 23.18 -9.73 5.41
C VAL A 48 22.08 -10.77 5.27
N ILE A 49 20.87 -10.44 5.70
CA ILE A 49 19.70 -11.31 5.59
C ILE A 49 18.84 -10.87 4.40
N HIS A 50 18.68 -11.74 3.40
CA HIS A 50 18.03 -11.36 2.14
C HIS A 50 16.99 -12.37 1.64
N GLY A 51 15.92 -11.87 1.04
CA GLY A 51 14.85 -12.66 0.44
C GLY A 51 13.58 -11.83 0.24
N VAL A 52 12.61 -12.34 -0.51
CA VAL A 52 11.41 -11.56 -0.88
C VAL A 52 10.57 -11.10 0.33
N GLU A 53 9.65 -10.18 0.08
CA GLU A 53 8.71 -9.70 1.10
C GLU A 53 7.89 -10.84 1.71
N SER A 54 7.50 -10.71 2.99
CA SER A 54 6.70 -11.72 3.71
C SER A 54 7.33 -13.11 3.94
N THR A 55 8.65 -13.27 3.79
CA THR A 55 9.35 -14.52 4.19
C THR A 55 9.59 -14.67 5.70
N GLY A 56 9.18 -13.69 6.53
CA GLY A 56 9.28 -13.76 7.99
C GLY A 56 10.61 -13.26 8.58
N LYS A 57 11.60 -12.86 7.75
CA LYS A 57 12.94 -12.35 8.17
C LYS A 57 12.90 -11.50 9.45
N SER A 58 12.20 -10.37 9.41
CA SER A 58 12.14 -9.39 10.50
C SER A 58 11.53 -9.97 11.78
N ALA A 59 10.49 -10.80 11.65
CA ALA A 59 9.82 -11.44 12.79
C ALA A 59 10.72 -12.50 13.44
N ILE A 60 11.41 -13.32 12.63
CA ILE A 60 12.34 -14.36 13.09
C ILE A 60 13.55 -13.72 13.78
N THR A 61 14.20 -12.72 13.16
CA THR A 61 15.32 -11.99 13.78
C THR A 61 14.90 -11.32 15.08
N THR A 62 13.71 -10.72 15.14
CA THR A 62 13.18 -10.09 16.36
C THR A 62 12.91 -11.12 17.47
N ALA A 63 12.28 -12.26 17.15
CA ALA A 63 11.97 -13.30 18.14
C ALA A 63 13.24 -13.97 18.66
N LEU A 64 14.21 -14.23 17.79
CA LEU A 64 15.51 -14.81 18.14
C LEU A 64 16.31 -13.87 19.05
N LEU A 65 16.46 -12.60 18.69
CA LEU A 65 17.22 -11.66 19.53
C LEU A 65 16.54 -11.40 20.89
N LYS A 66 15.20 -11.37 20.95
CA LYS A 66 14.46 -11.35 22.21
C LYS A 66 14.77 -12.56 23.09
N SER A 67 14.68 -13.77 22.53
CA SER A 67 14.92 -15.03 23.25
C SER A 67 16.38 -15.22 23.69
N LEU A 68 17.33 -14.57 23.00
CA LEU A 68 18.75 -14.53 23.39
C LEU A 68 19.05 -13.42 24.40
N SER A 69 18.27 -12.34 24.44
CA SER A 69 18.42 -11.24 25.41
C SER A 69 17.72 -11.50 26.76
N SER A 70 16.77 -12.44 26.82
CA SER A 70 16.07 -12.80 28.05
C SER A 70 17.00 -13.53 29.02
N ARG A 71 17.53 -12.78 30.00
CA ARG A 71 18.55 -13.20 30.99
C ARG A 71 18.11 -14.37 31.90
N GLU A 72 16.84 -14.77 31.88
CA GLU A 72 16.31 -15.87 32.70
C GLU A 72 16.71 -17.27 32.20
N ASN A 73 17.06 -17.45 30.92
CA ASN A 73 17.25 -18.79 30.34
C ASN A 73 18.63 -19.41 30.61
N GLN A 74 19.60 -18.69 31.18
CA GLN A 74 20.92 -19.26 31.48
C GLN A 74 21.70 -18.46 32.56
N PRO A 75 21.71 -18.89 33.83
CA PRO A 75 22.42 -18.18 34.91
C PRO A 75 23.95 -18.38 34.89
N ASP A 76 24.45 -19.43 34.23
CA ASP A 76 25.84 -19.92 34.38
C ASP A 76 26.79 -19.56 33.21
N VAL A 77 26.37 -18.74 32.24
CA VAL A 77 27.17 -18.44 31.04
C VAL A 77 27.35 -16.93 30.84
N ALA A 78 28.60 -16.47 30.82
CA ALA A 78 29.00 -15.06 30.83
C ALA A 78 28.77 -14.29 29.50
N SER A 79 27.88 -14.76 28.63
CA SER A 79 27.46 -14.05 27.42
C SER A 79 26.15 -13.31 27.63
N SER A 80 26.20 -11.98 27.70
CA SER A 80 25.01 -11.12 27.58
C SER A 80 24.95 -10.53 26.17
N ILE A 81 23.77 -10.61 25.53
CA ILE A 81 23.52 -10.03 24.20
C ILE A 81 22.42 -8.98 24.33
N ASP A 82 22.79 -7.72 24.16
CA ASP A 82 21.83 -6.63 24.02
C ASP A 82 21.58 -6.36 22.54
N HIS A 83 20.36 -5.94 22.20
CA HIS A 83 20.00 -5.70 20.80
C HIS A 83 19.10 -4.48 20.63
N ALA A 84 19.31 -3.75 19.54
CA ALA A 84 18.43 -2.67 19.07
C ALA A 84 17.96 -2.97 17.64
N ILE A 85 16.67 -2.76 17.39
CA ILE A 85 16.05 -2.98 16.08
C ILE A 85 15.56 -1.63 15.55
N VAL A 86 16.02 -1.28 14.35
CA VAL A 86 15.77 -0.01 13.68
C VAL A 86 15.05 -0.29 12.37
N SER A 87 13.78 0.12 12.28
CA SER A 87 13.00 0.07 11.04
C SER A 87 13.51 1.16 10.09
N SER A 88 14.24 0.78 9.03
CA SER A 88 14.69 1.73 8.00
C SER A 88 13.53 2.22 7.12
N VAL A 89 12.39 1.53 7.11
CA VAL A 89 11.19 1.91 6.36
C VAL A 89 10.54 3.18 6.93
N GLU A 90 10.63 3.38 8.24
CA GLU A 90 10.18 4.61 8.94
C GLU A 90 11.14 5.79 8.71
N CYS A 91 12.42 5.51 8.40
CA CYS A 91 13.48 6.50 8.27
C CYS A 91 13.60 7.02 6.82
N VAL A 92 12.90 8.11 6.49
CA VAL A 92 12.90 8.67 5.12
C VAL A 92 14.30 9.06 4.62
N THR A 93 15.13 9.66 5.48
CA THR A 93 16.47 10.20 5.16
C THR A 93 17.55 9.57 6.04
N ALA A 94 18.82 9.62 5.60
CA ALA A 94 19.94 9.05 6.36
C ALA A 94 20.07 9.67 7.77
N ARG A 95 19.81 10.98 7.90
CA ARG A 95 19.75 11.68 9.21
C ARG A 95 18.73 11.02 10.15
N HIS A 96 17.50 10.80 9.68
CA HIS A 96 16.47 10.16 10.51
C HIS A 96 16.89 8.75 10.95
N LEU A 97 17.57 8.00 10.08
CA LEU A 97 18.12 6.69 10.43
C LEU A 97 19.17 6.78 11.55
N PHE A 98 20.10 7.75 11.48
CA PHE A 98 21.14 7.94 12.50
C PHE A 98 20.55 8.39 13.85
N GLU A 99 19.65 9.37 13.84
CA GLU A 99 18.98 9.87 15.06
C GLU A 99 18.10 8.78 15.70
N HIS A 100 17.37 8.00 14.90
CA HIS A 100 16.56 6.87 15.40
C HIS A 100 17.42 5.72 15.93
N THR A 101 18.56 5.43 15.28
CA THR A 101 19.53 4.43 15.78
C THR A 101 20.00 4.77 17.18
N ILE A 102 20.45 6.01 17.40
CA ILE A 102 20.92 6.46 18.73
C ILE A 102 19.78 6.41 19.75
N PHE A 103 18.57 6.80 19.35
CA PHE A 103 17.40 6.72 20.24
C PHE A 103 17.11 5.28 20.70
N GLN A 104 17.12 4.30 19.79
CA GLN A 104 16.89 2.90 20.17
C GLN A 104 18.04 2.33 21.02
N VAL A 105 19.31 2.63 20.69
CA VAL A 105 20.45 2.19 21.52
C VAL A 105 20.43 2.84 22.91
N ARG A 106 20.07 4.13 23.03
CA ARG A 106 19.88 4.80 24.34
C ARG A 106 18.78 4.13 25.16
N LYS A 107 17.65 3.78 24.52
CA LYS A 107 16.52 3.11 25.17
C LYS A 107 16.90 1.74 25.72
N VAL A 108 17.75 0.98 25.02
CA VAL A 108 18.22 -0.34 25.47
C VAL A 108 19.24 -0.21 26.60
N LEU A 109 20.19 0.73 26.51
CA LEU A 109 21.24 0.92 27.52
C LEU A 109 20.81 1.76 28.74
N GLY A 110 19.61 2.34 28.75
CA GLY A 110 19.12 3.20 29.84
C GLY A 110 19.87 4.54 30.00
N VAL A 111 20.68 4.95 29.01
CA VAL A 111 21.55 6.13 29.12
C VAL A 111 20.77 7.42 28.80
N GLU A 112 20.20 8.04 29.84
CA GLU A 112 19.61 9.37 29.77
C GLU A 112 20.68 10.44 29.47
N SER A 113 20.88 10.69 28.18
CA SER A 113 21.76 11.74 27.66
C SER A 113 20.99 12.64 26.71
N THR A 114 21.20 13.96 26.84
CA THR A 114 20.48 14.96 26.06
C THR A 114 20.67 14.74 24.56
N GLN A 115 19.59 14.96 23.81
CA GLN A 115 19.42 14.50 22.43
C GLN A 115 20.30 15.31 21.46
N ARG A 116 21.56 14.89 21.32
CA ARG A 116 22.49 15.42 20.31
C ARG A 116 22.01 15.05 18.91
N ARG A 117 21.67 16.07 18.10
CA ARG A 117 21.35 15.92 16.67
C ARG A 117 22.51 15.25 15.96
N CYS A 118 22.25 14.22 15.17
CA CYS A 118 23.30 13.46 14.48
C CYS A 118 23.11 13.54 12.97
N GLU A 119 23.81 14.48 12.36
CA GLU A 119 23.71 14.77 10.92
C GLU A 119 24.54 13.78 10.09
N ASN A 120 25.71 13.37 10.61
CA ASN A 120 26.73 12.62 9.89
C ASN A 120 27.03 11.26 10.54
N LEU A 121 27.40 10.27 9.71
CA LEU A 121 27.80 8.94 10.16
C LEU A 121 29.01 8.95 11.12
N LEU A 122 29.98 9.85 10.92
CA LEU A 122 31.12 9.99 11.85
C LEU A 122 30.64 10.35 13.26
N GLN A 123 29.60 11.19 13.36
CA GLN A 123 29.01 11.59 14.63
C GLN A 123 28.23 10.44 15.27
N LEU A 124 27.48 9.65 14.46
CA LEU A 124 26.85 8.41 14.90
C LEU A 124 27.90 7.44 15.49
N THR A 125 29.03 7.26 14.80
CA THR A 125 30.13 6.38 15.25
C THR A 125 30.66 6.82 16.61
N VAL A 126 30.98 8.10 16.79
CA VAL A 126 31.52 8.63 18.05
C VAL A 126 30.53 8.50 19.21
N GLU A 127 29.25 8.83 19.00
CA GLU A 127 28.21 8.68 20.04
C GLU A 127 27.96 7.20 20.38
N LEU A 128 27.94 6.29 19.40
CA LEU A 128 27.83 4.84 19.65
C LEU A 128 29.05 4.31 20.42
N THR A 129 30.27 4.62 20.00
CA THR A 129 31.49 4.22 20.73
C THR A 129 31.47 4.73 22.17
N LYS A 130 31.07 5.98 22.40
CA LYS A 130 30.96 6.56 23.74
C LYS A 130 29.91 5.84 24.59
N MET A 131 28.74 5.52 24.02
CA MET A 131 27.66 4.84 24.75
C MET A 131 28.00 3.38 25.06
N LEU A 132 28.61 2.66 24.12
CA LEU A 132 28.94 1.24 24.26
C LEU A 132 30.15 1.02 25.19
N ASN A 133 31.16 1.91 25.14
CA ASN A 133 32.30 1.86 26.08
C ASN A 133 31.96 2.40 27.48
N GLY A 134 30.84 3.12 27.64
CA GLY A 134 30.44 3.73 28.91
C GLY A 134 29.76 2.78 29.90
N VAL A 135 29.46 1.55 29.48
CA VAL A 135 28.82 0.52 30.31
C VAL A 135 29.87 -0.53 30.69
N GLN A 136 29.82 -1.03 31.92
CA GLN A 136 30.73 -2.09 32.37
C GLN A 136 30.23 -3.44 31.85
N HIS A 137 31.09 -4.14 31.12
CA HIS A 137 30.74 -5.37 30.40
C HIS A 137 31.55 -6.57 30.87
N THR A 138 30.96 -7.75 30.73
CA THR A 138 31.67 -9.03 30.72
C THR A 138 32.48 -9.17 29.42
N ASP A 139 33.62 -9.87 29.45
CA ASP A 139 34.54 -10.03 28.30
C ASP A 139 33.89 -10.57 27.01
N PHE A 140 32.74 -11.25 27.12
CA PHE A 140 31.98 -11.83 26.00
C PHE A 140 30.66 -11.09 25.67
N TRP A 141 30.46 -9.87 26.18
CA TRP A 141 29.30 -9.05 25.83
C TRP A 141 29.31 -8.61 24.37
N ARG A 142 28.15 -8.63 23.72
CA ARG A 142 27.97 -8.05 22.38
C ARG A 142 26.68 -7.29 22.25
N PHE A 143 26.73 -6.26 21.41
CA PHE A 143 25.59 -5.45 21.02
C PHE A 143 25.20 -5.74 19.57
N VAL A 144 23.96 -6.14 19.32
CA VAL A 144 23.44 -6.45 17.99
C VAL A 144 22.52 -5.33 17.50
N LEU A 145 22.92 -4.67 16.42
CA LEU A 145 22.15 -3.61 15.78
C LEU A 145 21.52 -4.12 14.48
N VAL A 146 20.19 -4.16 14.42
CA VAL A 146 19.43 -4.63 13.25
C VAL A 146 18.86 -3.45 12.48
N PHE A 147 19.17 -3.35 11.19
CA PHE A 147 18.56 -2.43 10.24
C PHE A 147 17.55 -3.19 9.38
N ASP A 148 16.25 -3.01 9.66
CA ASP A 148 15.18 -3.69 8.94
C ASP A 148 14.70 -2.91 7.72
N GLY A 149 14.79 -3.52 6.53
CA GLY A 149 14.26 -2.97 5.29
C GLY A 149 15.11 -1.85 4.68
N ILE A 150 16.44 -1.88 4.86
CA ILE A 150 17.37 -0.81 4.41
C ILE A 150 17.28 -0.49 2.90
N ASP A 151 16.91 -1.47 2.09
CA ASP A 151 16.66 -1.37 0.64
C ASP A 151 15.41 -0.54 0.27
N ARG A 152 14.49 -0.30 1.21
CA ARG A 152 13.24 0.49 0.98
C ARG A 152 13.36 1.97 1.29
N GLN A 153 14.51 2.44 1.77
CA GLN A 153 14.71 3.83 2.13
C GLN A 153 14.68 4.73 0.88
N ARG A 154 13.82 5.76 0.88
CA ARG A 154 13.56 6.58 -0.32
C ARG A 154 14.76 7.38 -0.80
N GLU A 155 15.55 7.91 0.13
CA GLU A 155 16.67 8.82 -0.13
C GLU A 155 17.98 8.27 0.48
N ALA A 156 18.25 6.99 0.26
CA ALA A 156 19.50 6.36 0.66
C ALA A 156 20.62 6.68 -0.35
N PRO A 157 21.72 7.35 0.04
CA PRO A 157 22.89 7.46 -0.82
C PRO A 157 23.59 6.10 -0.94
N TYR A 158 24.12 5.80 -2.13
CA TYR A 158 24.77 4.51 -2.44
C TYR A 158 26.00 4.18 -1.56
N THR A 159 26.55 5.16 -0.86
CA THR A 159 27.64 5.00 0.11
C THR A 159 27.16 4.58 1.51
N MET A 160 25.87 4.69 1.82
CA MET A 160 25.34 4.52 3.17
C MET A 160 25.51 3.10 3.72
N LEU A 161 25.13 2.08 2.94
CA LEU A 161 25.23 0.68 3.36
C LEU A 161 26.71 0.27 3.62
N PRO A 162 27.66 0.47 2.68
CA PRO A 162 29.10 0.29 2.91
C PRO A 162 29.63 1.02 4.14
N ALA A 163 29.14 2.23 4.40
CA ALA A 163 29.63 3.01 5.52
C ALA A 163 29.03 2.56 6.87
N LEU A 164 27.78 2.08 6.89
CA LEU A 164 27.18 1.44 8.07
C LEU A 164 27.83 0.10 8.42
N ALA A 165 28.17 -0.73 7.43
CA ALA A 165 28.87 -2.00 7.67
C ALA A 165 30.25 -1.80 8.31
N ARG A 166 30.92 -0.67 8.05
CA ARG A 166 32.20 -0.32 8.70
C ARG A 166 32.05 0.11 10.17
N LEU A 167 30.84 0.32 10.69
CA LEU A 167 30.65 0.59 12.12
C LEU A 167 31.11 -0.60 12.99
N SER A 168 30.93 -1.83 12.52
CA SER A 168 31.37 -3.04 13.22
C SER A 168 32.88 -3.30 13.12
N GLU A 169 33.58 -2.66 12.19
CA GLU A 169 35.05 -2.62 12.16
C GLU A 169 35.58 -1.72 13.29
N ILE A 170 34.98 -0.54 13.43
CA ILE A 170 35.38 0.51 14.37
C ILE A 170 35.01 0.15 15.82
N ILE A 171 33.87 -0.51 16.02
CA ILE A 171 33.33 -0.85 17.34
C ILE A 171 33.43 -2.37 17.55
N PRO A 172 34.35 -2.88 18.39
CA PRO A 172 34.68 -4.31 18.45
C PRO A 172 33.57 -5.20 19.06
N CYS A 173 32.69 -4.63 19.89
CA CYS A 173 31.53 -5.32 20.49
C CYS A 173 30.26 -5.25 19.62
N LEU A 174 30.27 -4.51 18.51
CA LEU A 174 29.09 -4.29 17.66
C LEU A 174 28.99 -5.34 16.55
N THR A 175 27.81 -5.95 16.44
CA THR A 175 27.39 -6.76 15.29
C THR A 175 26.28 -6.04 14.56
N THR A 176 26.38 -5.83 13.25
CA THR A 176 25.32 -5.21 12.44
C THR A 176 24.62 -6.25 11.55
N ILE A 177 23.28 -6.22 11.54
CA ILE A 177 22.45 -7.11 10.74
C ILE A 177 21.61 -6.26 9.78
N PHE A 178 21.80 -6.47 8.48
CA PHE A 178 21.07 -5.78 7.42
C PHE A 178 19.99 -6.71 6.84
N ILE A 179 18.71 -6.35 7.02
CA ILE A 179 17.60 -7.07 6.39
C ILE A 179 17.20 -6.35 5.10
N MET A 180 17.23 -7.06 3.98
CA MET A 180 16.97 -6.53 2.64
C MET A 180 16.06 -7.45 1.81
N THR A 181 15.38 -6.88 0.81
CA THR A 181 14.47 -7.64 -0.07
C THR A 181 15.25 -8.37 -1.16
N CYS A 182 16.17 -7.65 -1.82
CA CYS A 182 17.11 -8.19 -2.79
C CYS A 182 18.51 -7.68 -2.44
N PRO A 183 19.55 -8.53 -2.43
CA PRO A 183 20.91 -8.02 -2.32
C PRO A 183 21.24 -7.25 -3.59
N GLN A 184 21.66 -6.00 -3.46
CA GLN A 184 22.13 -5.22 -4.61
C GLN A 184 23.48 -5.80 -5.06
N PRO A 185 23.81 -5.83 -6.36
CA PRO A 185 25.07 -6.42 -6.84
C PRO A 185 26.33 -5.71 -6.28
N MET A 186 26.17 -4.51 -5.72
CA MET A 186 27.22 -3.76 -5.07
C MET A 186 27.61 -4.29 -3.67
N CYS A 187 26.78 -5.12 -3.03
CA CYS A 187 27.14 -5.81 -1.77
C CYS A 187 28.35 -6.74 -1.96
N LEU A 188 28.66 -7.17 -3.19
CA LEU A 188 29.86 -7.94 -3.52
C LEU A 188 31.18 -7.15 -3.36
N ARG A 189 31.12 -5.83 -3.12
CA ARG A 189 32.29 -4.98 -2.82
C ARG A 189 32.52 -4.81 -1.31
N GLU A 190 31.65 -5.39 -0.48
CA GLU A 190 31.68 -5.31 0.97
C GLU A 190 32.53 -6.46 1.54
N ALA A 191 33.25 -6.21 2.64
CA ALA A 191 34.25 -7.16 3.13
C ALA A 191 33.60 -8.42 3.73
N ALA A 192 33.63 -9.52 2.98
CA ALA A 192 33.40 -10.89 3.43
C ALA A 192 32.17 -11.12 4.33
N THR A 193 31.04 -10.46 4.05
CA THR A 193 29.83 -10.57 4.88
C THR A 193 29.07 -11.87 4.60
N PRO A 194 28.72 -12.70 5.61
CA PRO A 194 27.82 -13.83 5.42
C PRO A 194 26.43 -13.37 4.94
N HIS A 195 25.97 -13.98 3.85
CA HIS A 195 24.63 -13.81 3.30
C HIS A 195 23.72 -14.95 3.74
N LEU A 196 22.67 -14.64 4.50
CA LEU A 196 21.65 -15.60 4.91
C LEU A 196 20.41 -15.44 4.02
N HIS A 197 20.19 -16.41 3.13
CA HIS A 197 19.06 -16.40 2.22
C HIS A 197 17.78 -16.98 2.84
N PHE A 198 16.68 -16.23 2.75
CA PHE A 198 15.33 -16.67 3.03
C PHE A 198 14.57 -16.93 1.71
N PRO A 199 14.54 -18.18 1.20
CA PRO A 199 13.79 -18.52 -0.01
C PRO A 199 12.28 -18.37 0.20
N ASN A 200 11.52 -18.29 -0.90
CA ASN A 200 10.06 -18.24 -0.86
C ASN A 200 9.51 -19.54 -0.26
N TYR A 201 8.37 -19.46 0.44
CA TYR A 201 7.70 -20.66 0.95
C TYR A 201 7.15 -21.53 -0.18
N THR A 202 7.29 -22.85 -0.08
CA THR A 202 6.64 -23.79 -1.00
C THR A 202 5.14 -23.96 -0.67
N LYS A 203 4.37 -24.56 -1.60
CA LYS A 203 2.94 -24.85 -1.37
C LYS A 203 2.70 -25.65 -0.09
N GLN A 204 3.51 -26.69 0.14
CA GLN A 204 3.39 -27.56 1.30
C GLN A 204 3.69 -26.80 2.60
N GLU A 205 4.73 -25.97 2.60
CA GLU A 205 5.07 -25.09 3.73
C GLU A 205 3.94 -24.10 4.01
N LEU A 206 3.42 -23.38 3.00
CA LEU A 206 2.31 -22.42 3.17
C LEU A 206 1.07 -23.06 3.78
N VAL A 207 0.66 -24.24 3.27
CA VAL A 207 -0.48 -24.99 3.83
C VAL A 207 -0.17 -25.42 5.27
N SER A 208 1.04 -25.93 5.56
CA SER A 208 1.41 -26.34 6.91
C SER A 208 1.40 -25.16 7.91
N ILE A 209 1.93 -24.00 7.52
CA ILE A 209 1.96 -22.79 8.34
C ILE A 209 0.53 -22.32 8.64
N VAL A 210 -0.31 -22.13 7.61
CA VAL A 210 -1.70 -21.69 7.82
C VAL A 210 -2.49 -22.71 8.64
N SER A 211 -2.28 -24.02 8.44
CA SER A 211 -2.97 -25.06 9.23
C SER A 211 -2.58 -25.09 10.71
N LYS A 212 -1.36 -24.64 11.06
CA LYS A 212 -0.89 -24.55 12.45
C LYS A 212 -1.25 -23.22 13.11
N THR A 213 -1.08 -22.11 12.39
CA THR A 213 -1.28 -20.75 12.93
C THR A 213 -2.75 -20.35 12.99
N GLN A 214 -3.60 -20.90 12.13
CA GLN A 214 -5.00 -20.52 12.00
C GLN A 214 -5.89 -21.75 11.95
N VAL A 215 -6.52 -22.07 13.09
CA VAL A 215 -7.65 -23.00 13.15
C VAL A 215 -8.91 -22.16 12.90
N PRO A 216 -9.73 -22.46 11.88
CA PRO A 216 -10.96 -21.72 11.64
C PRO A 216 -12.00 -21.93 12.72
N ASP A 217 -12.91 -20.97 12.87
CA ASP A 217 -14.08 -21.11 13.74
C ASP A 217 -14.92 -22.34 13.34
N THR A 218 -15.34 -23.10 14.35
CA THR A 218 -16.08 -24.36 14.19
C THR A 218 -17.45 -24.12 13.56
N VAL A 219 -17.71 -24.78 12.44
CA VAL A 219 -19.01 -24.75 11.76
C VAL A 219 -20.02 -25.55 12.58
N PRO A 220 -21.22 -25.02 12.93
CA PRO A 220 -22.13 -25.61 13.93
C PRO A 220 -22.73 -26.99 13.57
N THR A 221 -22.40 -27.54 12.40
CA THR A 221 -22.91 -28.82 11.88
C THR A 221 -21.80 -29.85 11.63
N THR A 222 -20.53 -29.52 11.89
CA THR A 222 -19.36 -30.35 11.54
C THR A 222 -18.53 -30.65 12.77
N THR A 223 -17.94 -31.85 12.84
CA THR A 223 -17.04 -32.20 13.95
C THR A 223 -15.68 -31.47 13.83
N ASP A 224 -15.03 -31.19 14.96
CA ASP A 224 -13.69 -30.57 14.99
C ASP A 224 -12.65 -31.36 14.18
N THR A 225 -12.79 -32.68 14.17
CA THR A 225 -11.92 -33.61 13.43
C THR A 225 -12.10 -33.48 11.93
N GLU A 226 -13.34 -33.49 11.43
CA GLU A 226 -13.65 -33.28 10.01
C GLU A 226 -13.24 -31.86 9.55
N THR A 227 -13.40 -30.85 10.42
CA THR A 227 -12.95 -29.47 10.16
C THR A 227 -11.44 -29.40 9.98
N ARG A 228 -10.66 -30.07 10.86
CA ARG A 228 -9.19 -30.13 10.77
C ARG A 228 -8.69 -30.93 9.56
N GLU A 229 -9.43 -31.92 9.08
CA GLU A 229 -9.09 -32.63 7.83
C GLU A 229 -9.41 -31.82 6.57
N LEU A 230 -10.51 -31.07 6.59
CA LEU A 230 -10.98 -30.31 5.43
C LEU A 230 -10.20 -29.00 5.22
N TRP A 231 -9.74 -28.35 6.30
CA TRP A 231 -8.94 -27.12 6.25
C TRP A 231 -7.67 -27.20 5.36
N PRO A 232 -6.73 -28.15 5.53
CA PRO A 232 -5.53 -28.22 4.68
C PRO A 232 -5.87 -28.55 3.22
N ARG A 233 -6.93 -29.33 2.95
CA ARG A 233 -7.42 -29.61 1.59
C ARG A 233 -7.96 -28.33 0.94
N PHE A 234 -8.72 -27.53 1.69
CA PHE A 234 -9.19 -26.22 1.28
C PHE A 234 -8.04 -25.23 1.03
N CYS A 235 -7.07 -25.09 1.94
CA CYS A 235 -5.90 -24.23 1.75
C CYS A 235 -5.10 -24.63 0.49
N GLY A 236 -4.97 -25.94 0.22
CA GLY A 236 -4.37 -26.44 -1.02
C GLY A 236 -5.11 -26.00 -2.29
N ALA A 237 -6.44 -26.03 -2.28
CA ALA A 237 -7.29 -25.56 -3.38
C ALA A 237 -7.27 -24.03 -3.55
N VAL A 238 -7.30 -23.26 -2.45
CA VAL A 238 -7.13 -21.79 -2.44
C VAL A 238 -5.79 -21.43 -3.08
N HIS A 239 -4.71 -22.13 -2.70
CA HIS A 239 -3.40 -21.90 -3.28
C HIS A 239 -3.41 -22.13 -4.80
N ASP A 240 -3.92 -23.27 -5.27
CA ASP A 240 -3.90 -23.61 -6.70
C ASP A 240 -4.77 -22.67 -7.55
N ALA A 241 -5.88 -22.17 -7.00
CA ALA A 241 -6.73 -21.16 -7.66
C ALA A 241 -6.05 -19.78 -7.71
N LEU A 242 -5.42 -19.33 -6.61
CA LEU A 242 -4.97 -17.94 -6.43
C LEU A 242 -3.45 -17.74 -6.61
N ILE A 243 -2.69 -18.77 -7.00
CA ILE A 243 -1.24 -18.70 -7.22
C ILE A 243 -0.84 -17.71 -8.33
N ARG A 244 -1.70 -17.53 -9.33
CA ARG A 244 -1.44 -16.60 -10.44
C ARG A 244 -1.58 -15.13 -10.00
N SER A 245 -2.52 -14.84 -9.11
CA SER A 245 -2.96 -13.48 -8.77
C SER A 245 -2.41 -12.95 -7.44
N ALA A 246 -2.36 -13.73 -6.34
CA ALA A 246 -1.86 -13.20 -5.06
C ALA A 246 -1.22 -14.16 -4.05
N ALA A 247 -1.26 -15.49 -4.22
CA ALA A 247 -0.76 -16.43 -3.18
C ALA A 247 0.78 -16.49 -3.02
N ARG A 248 1.52 -15.46 -3.46
CA ARG A 248 2.99 -15.37 -3.31
C ARG A 248 3.44 -14.93 -1.92
N THR A 249 2.58 -14.31 -1.11
CA THR A 249 2.93 -13.86 0.25
C THR A 249 2.05 -14.52 1.31
N LEU A 250 2.65 -14.90 2.43
CA LEU A 250 1.96 -15.58 3.52
C LEU A 250 0.76 -14.77 4.09
N PRO A 251 0.85 -13.44 4.32
CA PRO A 251 -0.27 -12.67 4.83
C PRO A 251 -1.44 -12.50 3.84
N SER A 252 -1.19 -12.42 2.52
CA SER A 252 -2.28 -12.37 1.54
C SER A 252 -2.98 -13.72 1.44
N PHE A 253 -2.22 -14.81 1.43
CA PHE A 253 -2.74 -16.17 1.39
C PHE A 253 -3.59 -16.50 2.63
N SER A 254 -3.09 -16.16 3.82
CA SER A 254 -3.83 -16.27 5.08
C SER A 254 -5.15 -15.46 5.05
N ARG A 255 -5.10 -14.19 4.64
CA ARG A 255 -6.31 -13.36 4.52
C ARG A 255 -7.30 -13.92 3.49
N ALA A 256 -6.81 -14.43 2.36
CA ALA A 256 -7.66 -15.06 1.34
C ALA A 256 -8.34 -16.33 1.88
N CYS A 257 -7.63 -17.18 2.62
CA CYS A 257 -8.21 -18.35 3.28
C CYS A 257 -9.33 -17.93 4.25
N ASN A 258 -9.07 -16.95 5.12
CA ASN A 258 -10.05 -16.47 6.10
C ASN A 258 -11.28 -15.81 5.46
N ASN A 259 -11.11 -15.08 4.36
CA ASN A 259 -12.22 -14.46 3.62
C ASN A 259 -13.07 -15.48 2.84
N LEU A 260 -12.45 -16.54 2.30
CA LEU A 260 -13.13 -17.57 1.51
C LEU A 260 -13.77 -18.66 2.37
N TRP A 261 -13.25 -18.92 3.58
CA TRP A 261 -13.72 -20.00 4.44
C TRP A 261 -15.23 -19.96 4.78
N PRO A 262 -15.82 -18.82 5.20
CA PRO A 262 -17.25 -18.75 5.48
C PRO A 262 -18.13 -18.96 4.23
N ARG A 263 -17.61 -18.62 3.04
CA ARG A 263 -18.30 -18.83 1.76
C ARG A 263 -18.24 -20.29 1.31
N PHE A 264 -17.09 -20.94 1.51
CA PHE A 264 -16.89 -22.34 1.20
C PHE A 264 -17.68 -23.27 2.13
N THR A 265 -17.92 -22.86 3.38
CA THR A 265 -18.68 -23.63 4.38
C THR A 265 -20.17 -23.35 4.39
N ALA A 266 -20.65 -22.27 3.75
CA ALA A 266 -22.08 -21.95 3.65
C ALA A 266 -22.97 -23.07 3.03
N PRO A 267 -22.52 -23.85 2.03
CA PRO A 267 -23.27 -25.01 1.56
C PRO A 267 -23.34 -26.17 2.56
N ILE A 268 -22.39 -26.25 3.51
CA ILE A 268 -22.37 -27.25 4.59
C ILE A 268 -23.36 -26.84 5.69
N THR A 269 -23.37 -25.57 6.11
CA THR A 269 -24.35 -25.08 7.10
C THR A 269 -25.78 -25.12 6.60
N ALA A 270 -25.99 -25.03 5.28
CA ALA A 270 -27.28 -25.24 4.63
C ALA A 270 -27.72 -26.72 4.56
N GLY A 271 -26.87 -27.68 4.98
CA GLY A 271 -27.17 -29.12 4.95
C GLY A 271 -27.12 -29.77 3.56
N ASN A 272 -26.68 -29.04 2.52
CA ASN A 272 -26.70 -29.52 1.13
C ASN A 272 -25.57 -30.52 0.81
N TYR A 273 -24.45 -30.46 1.55
CA TYR A 273 -23.28 -31.32 1.34
C TYR A 273 -22.65 -31.72 2.69
N GLY A 274 -22.23 -32.97 2.81
CA GLY A 274 -21.45 -33.44 3.96
C GLY A 274 -19.97 -33.06 3.85
N ALA A 275 -19.28 -32.91 4.99
CA ALA A 275 -17.87 -32.50 5.05
C ALA A 275 -16.90 -33.46 4.31
N LYS A 276 -17.31 -34.69 4.01
CA LYS A 276 -16.50 -35.69 3.29
C LYS A 276 -16.52 -35.49 1.77
N ASP A 277 -17.53 -34.82 1.22
CA ASP A 277 -17.76 -34.62 -0.22
C ASP A 277 -16.97 -33.42 -0.80
N PHE A 278 -15.68 -33.32 -0.47
CA PHE A 278 -14.82 -32.17 -0.82
C PHE A 278 -14.87 -31.82 -2.32
N SER A 279 -14.90 -32.81 -3.22
CA SER A 279 -14.99 -32.59 -4.66
C SER A 279 -16.28 -31.90 -5.11
N ARG A 280 -17.43 -32.24 -4.49
CA ARG A 280 -18.72 -31.59 -4.79
C ARG A 280 -18.75 -30.17 -4.23
N LEU A 281 -18.22 -29.98 -3.03
CA LEU A 281 -18.08 -28.67 -2.39
C LEU A 281 -17.18 -27.73 -3.20
N LEU A 282 -16.09 -28.24 -3.79
CA LEU A 282 -15.21 -27.49 -4.69
C LEU A 282 -15.94 -27.03 -5.96
N ILE A 283 -16.81 -27.88 -6.53
CA ILE A 283 -17.62 -27.53 -7.72
C ILE A 283 -18.63 -26.44 -7.36
N ALA A 284 -19.32 -26.56 -6.22
CA ALA A 284 -20.25 -25.55 -5.73
C ALA A 284 -19.55 -24.20 -5.44
N GLY A 285 -18.37 -24.24 -4.80
CA GLY A 285 -17.57 -23.06 -4.48
C GLY A 285 -16.79 -22.46 -5.65
N ARG A 286 -16.81 -23.06 -6.85
CA ARG A 286 -15.94 -22.70 -7.99
C ARG A 286 -15.97 -21.22 -8.35
N VAL A 287 -17.15 -20.59 -8.29
CA VAL A 287 -17.33 -19.16 -8.62
C VAL A 287 -16.55 -18.27 -7.64
N HIS A 288 -16.51 -18.62 -6.36
CA HIS A 288 -15.77 -17.87 -5.33
C HIS A 288 -14.25 -17.99 -5.48
N PHE A 289 -13.75 -19.12 -5.99
CA PHE A 289 -12.32 -19.31 -6.30
C PHE A 289 -11.87 -18.56 -7.58
N GLN A 290 -12.81 -18.11 -8.41
CA GLN A 290 -12.53 -17.31 -9.62
C GLN A 290 -12.61 -15.79 -9.36
N ASP A 291 -13.14 -15.35 -8.22
CA ASP A 291 -13.29 -13.94 -7.90
C ASP A 291 -11.99 -13.36 -7.30
N GLU A 292 -11.10 -12.87 -8.18
CA GLU A 292 -9.84 -12.24 -7.77
C GLU A 292 -10.04 -11.00 -6.88
N ARG A 293 -11.25 -10.41 -6.82
CA ARG A 293 -11.56 -9.27 -5.93
C ARG A 293 -11.42 -9.60 -4.44
N VAL A 294 -11.45 -10.88 -4.06
CA VAL A 294 -11.25 -11.31 -2.67
C VAL A 294 -9.81 -11.05 -2.18
N LEU A 295 -8.89 -10.80 -3.11
CA LEU A 295 -7.48 -10.50 -2.86
C LEU A 295 -7.21 -9.01 -2.64
N ASP A 296 -8.06 -8.13 -3.17
CA ASP A 296 -7.96 -6.69 -2.96
C ASP A 296 -8.41 -6.33 -1.54
N PRO A 297 -7.57 -5.71 -0.68
CA PRO A 297 -7.96 -5.25 0.65
C PRO A 297 -8.81 -3.95 0.60
N GLY A 298 -9.60 -3.78 -0.46
CA GLY A 298 -10.49 -2.64 -0.63
C GLY A 298 -11.59 -2.64 0.41
N VAL A 299 -11.93 -1.46 0.94
CA VAL A 299 -12.90 -1.19 2.02
C VAL A 299 -14.37 -1.55 1.65
N ILE A 300 -14.56 -2.20 0.50
CA ILE A 300 -15.87 -2.57 -0.03
C ILE A 300 -16.33 -3.85 0.68
N ARG A 301 -17.33 -3.72 1.57
CA ARG A 301 -18.21 -4.84 1.92
C ARG A 301 -18.72 -5.44 0.61
N MET A 302 -18.29 -6.65 0.28
CA MET A 302 -18.82 -7.34 -0.89
C MET A 302 -20.33 -7.49 -0.74
N LYS A 303 -21.05 -7.18 -1.82
CA LYS A 303 -22.50 -7.30 -1.90
C LYS A 303 -22.91 -8.73 -1.52
N ASP A 304 -23.67 -8.88 -0.44
CA ASP A 304 -24.35 -10.15 -0.15
C ASP A 304 -25.25 -10.52 -1.33
N ASP A 305 -25.23 -11.80 -1.73
CA ASP A 305 -26.05 -12.28 -2.84
C ASP A 305 -27.54 -12.01 -2.55
N PRO A 306 -28.31 -11.49 -3.53
CA PRO A 306 -29.72 -11.11 -3.31
C PRO A 306 -30.61 -12.30 -2.89
N ALA A 307 -30.16 -13.53 -3.13
CA ALA A 307 -30.80 -14.75 -2.63
C ALA A 307 -30.91 -14.81 -1.09
N ARG A 308 -29.98 -14.18 -0.36
CA ARG A 308 -30.00 -14.16 1.12
C ARG A 308 -30.95 -13.12 1.71
N ALA A 309 -31.32 -12.10 0.93
CA ALA A 309 -32.28 -11.07 1.36
C ALA A 309 -33.74 -11.52 1.20
N ALA A 310 -34.04 -12.41 0.24
CA ALA A 310 -35.39 -12.87 -0.06
C ALA A 310 -36.00 -13.78 1.03
N ASN A 311 -35.17 -14.56 1.74
CA ASN A 311 -35.65 -15.53 2.74
C ASN A 311 -36.01 -14.93 4.11
N SER A 312 -35.77 -13.63 4.33
CA SER A 312 -36.00 -12.97 5.62
C SER A 312 -37.39 -12.34 5.80
N GLN A 313 -38.29 -12.49 4.81
CA GLN A 313 -39.64 -11.89 4.85
C GLN A 313 -40.78 -12.86 5.20
N ASN A 314 -40.48 -14.11 5.54
CA ASN A 314 -41.52 -15.12 5.81
C ASN A 314 -41.41 -15.72 7.23
N THR A 315 -41.79 -14.93 8.24
CA THR A 315 -42.12 -15.46 9.57
C THR A 315 -43.24 -14.60 10.17
N GLN A 316 -44.48 -15.10 10.10
CA GLN A 316 -45.64 -14.49 10.74
C GLN A 316 -45.58 -14.67 12.26
N ILE A 317 -45.93 -13.64 13.03
CA ILE A 317 -46.35 -13.76 14.44
C ILE A 317 -47.62 -12.91 14.61
N GLY A 318 -48.60 -13.44 15.34
CA GLY A 318 -49.99 -12.97 15.37
C GLY A 318 -50.33 -11.88 16.40
N LEU A 319 -51.63 -11.55 16.44
CA LEU A 319 -52.28 -10.43 17.16
C LEU A 319 -52.25 -10.54 18.70
N THR A 320 -52.29 -9.40 19.41
CA THR A 320 -53.20 -9.10 20.57
C THR A 320 -53.19 -7.59 20.94
N VAL A 321 -54.22 -7.11 21.69
CA VAL A 321 -54.59 -5.69 21.97
C VAL A 321 -55.15 -5.60 23.41
N PRO A 322 -54.75 -4.66 24.32
CA PRO A 322 -55.14 -3.23 24.34
C PRO A 322 -53.97 -2.27 24.76
N GLY A 323 -54.10 -0.99 25.16
CA GLY A 323 -55.25 -0.14 25.54
C GLY A 323 -54.90 1.37 25.75
N THR A 324 -55.61 2.06 26.66
CA THR A 324 -55.52 3.52 26.99
C THR A 324 -55.03 3.78 28.43
N PRO A 325 -54.44 4.97 28.78
CA PRO A 325 -55.15 6.23 29.14
C PRO A 325 -54.47 7.51 28.56
N SER A 326 -55.04 8.72 28.40
CA SER A 326 -55.96 9.58 29.18
C SER A 326 -55.33 10.44 30.31
N LYS A 327 -55.00 11.71 30.00
CA LYS A 327 -55.39 12.98 30.70
C LYS A 327 -54.34 14.10 30.64
N ALA A 328 -54.83 15.34 30.58
CA ALA A 328 -54.06 16.57 30.71
C ALA A 328 -54.45 17.32 31.99
N SER A 329 -53.52 18.10 32.53
CA SER A 329 -53.76 19.18 33.50
C SER A 329 -52.56 20.10 33.55
N GLY A 330 -52.74 21.42 33.52
CA GLY A 330 -51.66 22.39 33.67
C GLY A 330 -51.95 23.40 34.76
N SER A 331 -50.90 24.07 35.27
CA SER A 331 -51.02 25.32 36.03
C SER A 331 -49.71 26.11 36.05
N LEU A 332 -49.74 27.29 35.42
CA LEU A 332 -49.32 28.60 35.96
C LEU A 332 -48.19 28.68 37.01
N GLY A 333 -47.21 29.55 36.74
CA GLY A 333 -46.82 30.56 37.74
C GLY A 333 -45.33 30.94 37.88
N ARG A 334 -44.98 32.16 37.42
CA ARG A 334 -44.03 33.16 38.00
C ARG A 334 -42.60 32.72 38.46
N SER A 335 -41.55 33.54 38.41
CA SER A 335 -41.26 34.84 37.76
C SER A 335 -39.76 35.16 37.93
N ALA A 336 -39.21 35.95 37.01
CA ALA A 336 -38.13 36.94 37.18
C ALA A 336 -36.79 36.55 37.88
N ALA A 337 -35.68 36.67 37.14
CA ALA A 337 -34.61 37.64 37.44
C ALA A 337 -33.57 37.77 36.30
N THR A 338 -33.62 38.88 35.57
CA THR A 338 -32.49 39.54 34.88
C THR A 338 -32.05 40.74 35.75
N PRO A 339 -30.88 41.43 35.60
CA PRO A 339 -30.42 41.97 34.30
C PRO A 339 -28.89 42.22 34.06
N SER A 340 -28.61 42.60 32.80
CA SER A 340 -27.56 43.54 32.29
C SER A 340 -26.07 43.14 32.29
N ARG A 341 -25.30 43.32 31.18
CA ARG A 341 -24.86 44.57 30.44
C ARG A 341 -23.83 45.37 31.27
N ALA A 342 -22.75 45.96 30.73
CA ALA A 342 -22.26 46.18 29.35
C ALA A 342 -20.71 46.43 29.37
N ALA A 343 -19.91 46.06 28.35
CA ALA A 343 -19.44 46.90 27.21
C ALA A 343 -18.11 47.71 27.38
N THR A 344 -17.34 47.80 26.27
CA THR A 344 -16.34 48.86 25.88
C THR A 344 -15.04 49.04 26.71
N ASN A 345 -13.88 49.49 26.21
CA ASN A 345 -13.38 49.78 24.83
C ASN A 345 -11.81 49.81 24.76
N THR A 346 -11.27 49.82 23.53
CA THR A 346 -9.90 50.14 23.04
C THR A 346 -9.35 51.54 23.50
N PRO A 347 -8.06 51.99 23.30
CA PRO A 347 -7.27 51.89 22.03
C PRO A 347 -5.69 51.98 22.02
N SER A 348 -5.10 51.75 20.82
CA SER A 348 -3.88 52.40 20.23
C SER A 348 -2.45 52.05 20.75
N ARG A 349 -1.32 52.23 20.03
CA ARG A 349 -0.95 52.28 18.57
C ARG A 349 0.59 52.43 18.41
N ARG A 350 1.20 51.79 17.37
CA ARG A 350 2.47 52.07 16.61
C ARG A 350 3.27 50.77 16.41
N SER A 351 4.03 50.45 15.36
CA SER A 351 4.23 50.88 13.95
C SER A 351 5.59 50.26 13.52
N ALA A 352 5.68 49.34 12.53
CA ALA A 352 6.87 49.15 11.65
C ALA A 352 6.76 48.02 10.59
N ALA A 353 6.82 48.43 9.32
CA ALA A 353 7.40 47.85 8.10
C ALA A 353 7.86 46.36 7.93
N ASN A 354 7.51 45.84 6.73
CA ASN A 354 8.27 45.02 5.78
C ASN A 354 8.34 43.46 5.81
N THR A 355 8.05 42.91 4.62
CA THR A 355 8.11 41.53 4.06
C THR A 355 9.54 41.01 3.76
N PRO A 356 9.74 39.77 3.24
CA PRO A 356 8.94 38.53 3.32
C PRO A 356 9.76 37.26 3.71
N SER A 357 9.10 36.20 4.17
CA SER A 357 9.75 34.90 4.46
C SER A 357 9.96 34.04 3.20
N ARG A 358 11.22 33.67 2.93
CA ARG A 358 11.58 32.58 2.00
C ARG A 358 11.17 31.22 2.60
N ASN A 359 10.44 30.41 1.86
CA ASN A 359 10.28 28.98 2.13
C ASN A 359 10.89 28.18 0.98
N ILE A 360 11.85 27.29 1.30
CA ILE A 360 12.62 26.52 0.31
C ILE A 360 11.91 25.18 0.06
N GLY A 361 11.53 24.92 -1.18
CA GLY A 361 10.92 23.66 -1.59
C GLY A 361 11.95 22.56 -1.85
N ALA A 362 11.64 21.32 -1.45
CA ALA A 362 12.40 20.13 -1.82
C ALA A 362 11.91 19.57 -3.17
N PRO A 363 12.81 19.04 -4.03
CA PRO A 363 12.44 18.52 -5.36
C PRO A 363 11.97 17.07 -5.30
N PHE A 364 10.77 16.77 -5.81
CA PHE A 364 10.28 15.39 -5.91
C PHE A 364 10.72 14.73 -7.22
N ALA A 365 11.56 13.69 -7.13
CA ALA A 365 12.11 12.99 -8.29
C ALA A 365 11.11 12.02 -8.94
N THR A 366 11.29 11.80 -10.25
CA THR A 366 10.45 10.92 -11.08
C THR A 366 10.88 9.45 -10.93
N THR A 367 9.92 8.52 -10.88
CA THR A 367 10.18 7.06 -10.98
C THR A 367 9.09 6.42 -11.85
N PRO A 368 9.43 5.53 -12.81
CA PRO A 368 8.48 5.10 -13.84
C PRO A 368 7.43 4.11 -13.32
N GLY A 369 6.23 4.17 -13.90
CA GLY A 369 5.06 3.45 -13.41
C GLY A 369 5.09 1.94 -13.64
N ARG A 370 4.76 1.17 -12.59
CA ARG A 370 4.17 -0.17 -12.75
C ARG A 370 2.71 -0.01 -13.15
N GLY A 371 2.31 -0.58 -14.29
CA GLY A 371 0.93 -0.61 -14.73
C GLY A 371 0.08 -1.49 -13.80
N TYR A 372 -0.78 -0.86 -12.98
CA TYR A 372 -1.86 -1.53 -12.27
C TYR A 372 -3.14 -1.46 -13.11
N VAL A 373 -3.60 -2.61 -13.60
CA VAL A 373 -4.95 -2.76 -14.15
C VAL A 373 -5.89 -3.03 -12.98
N MET A 374 -6.89 -2.17 -12.78
CA MET A 374 -7.86 -2.24 -11.68
C MET A 374 -9.27 -2.41 -12.26
N PRO A 375 -10.06 -3.43 -11.88
CA PRO A 375 -11.36 -3.69 -12.49
C PRO A 375 -12.54 -2.93 -11.84
N ASN A 376 -13.30 -2.21 -12.67
CA ASN A 376 -14.76 -1.97 -12.62
C ASN A 376 -15.50 -1.47 -11.35
N ALA A 377 -14.86 -1.17 -10.22
CA ALA A 377 -15.55 -0.52 -9.08
C ALA A 377 -15.61 1.02 -9.19
N LYS A 378 -14.62 1.64 -9.83
CA LYS A 378 -14.49 3.12 -9.95
C LYS A 378 -15.51 3.76 -10.90
N THR A 379 -16.23 2.95 -11.68
CA THR A 379 -17.11 3.42 -12.75
C THR A 379 -18.37 4.08 -12.21
N THR A 380 -18.88 3.65 -11.05
CA THR A 380 -20.16 4.10 -10.48
C THR A 380 -20.07 5.41 -9.68
N GLU A 381 -18.91 5.75 -9.13
CA GLU A 381 -18.70 7.01 -8.39
C GLU A 381 -18.41 8.19 -9.32
N LEU A 382 -17.89 7.94 -10.53
CA LEU A 382 -17.59 8.99 -11.51
C LEU A 382 -18.80 9.39 -12.36
N THR A 383 -19.89 8.61 -12.33
CA THR A 383 -21.15 8.96 -12.98
C THR A 383 -21.96 10.01 -12.22
N SER A 384 -21.67 10.28 -10.93
CA SER A 384 -22.31 11.36 -10.16
C SER A 384 -21.61 12.72 -10.30
N LEU A 385 -20.62 12.85 -11.18
CA LEU A 385 -19.99 14.14 -11.47
C LEU A 385 -20.96 15.08 -12.21
N PRO A 386 -20.86 16.42 -11.99
CA PRO A 386 -21.63 17.40 -12.74
C PRO A 386 -21.51 17.20 -14.25
N THR A 387 -22.59 17.41 -15.00
CA THR A 387 -22.63 17.14 -16.46
C THR A 387 -21.53 17.89 -17.22
N THR A 388 -21.24 19.13 -16.86
CA THR A 388 -20.10 19.90 -17.40
C THR A 388 -18.76 19.18 -17.22
N ALA A 389 -18.49 18.64 -16.02
CA ALA A 389 -17.26 17.92 -15.72
C ALA A 389 -17.19 16.56 -16.44
N ARG A 390 -18.33 15.85 -16.58
CA ARG A 390 -18.39 14.60 -17.37
C ARG A 390 -18.08 14.88 -18.85
N LEU A 391 -18.70 15.89 -19.47
CA LEU A 391 -18.46 16.28 -20.86
C LEU A 391 -17.01 16.73 -21.10
N LEU A 392 -16.46 17.56 -20.20
CA LEU A 392 -15.06 18.00 -20.30
C LEU A 392 -14.08 16.83 -20.20
N LEU A 393 -14.38 15.82 -19.37
CA LEU A 393 -13.57 14.61 -19.27
C LEU A 393 -13.61 13.77 -20.56
N LEU A 394 -14.78 13.66 -21.21
CA LEU A 394 -14.91 13.01 -22.51
C LEU A 394 -14.16 13.78 -23.61
N ALA A 395 -14.32 15.11 -23.69
CA ALA A 395 -13.62 15.98 -24.63
C ALA A 395 -12.09 15.90 -24.45
N ALA A 396 -11.62 15.85 -23.22
CA ALA A 396 -10.21 15.64 -22.89
C ALA A 396 -9.70 14.26 -23.36
N TYR A 397 -10.50 13.21 -23.20
CA TYR A 397 -10.12 11.87 -23.62
C TYR A 397 -9.99 11.78 -25.15
N LEU A 398 -10.94 12.38 -25.88
CA LEU A 398 -10.89 12.51 -27.33
C LEU A 398 -9.67 13.35 -27.77
N ALA A 399 -9.41 14.48 -27.11
CA ALA A 399 -8.21 15.28 -27.36
C ALA A 399 -6.91 14.49 -27.12
N SER A 400 -6.89 13.57 -26.16
CA SER A 400 -5.69 12.79 -25.83
C SER A 400 -5.43 11.60 -26.78
N HIS A 401 -6.46 11.02 -27.38
CA HIS A 401 -6.35 9.82 -28.24
C HIS A 401 -6.45 10.14 -29.74
N ASN A 402 -7.24 11.14 -30.13
CA ASN A 402 -7.29 11.63 -31.51
C ASN A 402 -6.14 12.62 -31.78
N GLN A 403 -5.56 12.54 -32.98
CA GLN A 403 -4.51 13.48 -33.40
C GLN A 403 -5.13 14.71 -34.04
N ALA A 404 -4.63 15.91 -33.72
CA ALA A 404 -5.25 17.21 -34.05
C ALA A 404 -5.63 17.41 -35.53
N ARG A 405 -4.96 16.75 -36.47
CA ARG A 405 -5.32 16.78 -37.90
C ARG A 405 -6.72 16.25 -38.22
N HIS A 406 -7.31 15.46 -37.32
CA HIS A 406 -8.61 14.83 -37.49
C HIS A 406 -9.75 15.60 -36.80
N ASP A 407 -9.44 16.59 -35.97
CA ASP A 407 -10.46 17.34 -35.23
C ASP A 407 -11.39 18.08 -36.20
N ALA A 408 -10.84 18.65 -37.28
CA ALA A 408 -11.59 19.34 -38.31
C ALA A 408 -12.47 18.42 -39.19
N THR A 409 -12.29 17.09 -39.10
CA THR A 409 -13.17 16.11 -39.76
C THR A 409 -14.21 15.51 -38.82
N LEU A 410 -14.00 15.60 -37.50
CA LEU A 410 -14.90 15.05 -36.47
C LEU A 410 -15.84 16.11 -35.87
N PHE A 411 -15.33 17.33 -35.63
CA PHE A 411 -16.01 18.34 -34.79
C PHE A 411 -16.38 19.64 -35.55
N CYS A 412 -16.15 19.71 -36.86
CA CYS A 412 -16.55 20.88 -37.66
C CYS A 412 -18.03 20.84 -38.01
N THR A 413 -18.84 21.63 -37.30
CA THR A 413 -20.27 21.83 -37.56
C THR A 413 -20.58 22.74 -38.76
N SER A 414 -19.59 23.50 -39.26
CA SER A 414 -19.79 24.46 -40.36
C SER A 414 -19.56 23.84 -41.74
N TYR A 415 -20.66 23.71 -42.50
CA TYR A 415 -20.62 23.26 -43.90
C TYR A 415 -20.08 24.38 -44.81
N THR A 416 -18.77 24.61 -44.79
CA THR A 416 -18.14 25.62 -45.65
C THR A 416 -18.15 25.17 -47.12
N GLY A 417 -19.15 25.62 -47.86
CA GLY A 417 -19.36 25.34 -49.30
C GLY A 417 -18.25 25.82 -50.25
N ARG A 418 -17.08 26.21 -49.73
CA ARG A 418 -15.87 26.43 -50.54
C ARG A 418 -15.18 25.09 -50.79
N LYS A 419 -15.42 24.55 -51.98
CA LYS A 419 -14.54 23.59 -52.65
C LYS A 419 -13.09 24.05 -52.44
N ARG A 420 -12.33 23.41 -51.53
CA ARG A 420 -10.90 23.70 -51.37
C ARG A 420 -10.26 23.46 -52.73
N ARG A 421 -9.60 24.50 -53.27
CA ARG A 421 -8.94 24.46 -54.57
C ARG A 421 -8.05 23.22 -54.60
N ARG A 422 -8.30 22.33 -55.55
CA ARG A 422 -7.60 21.04 -55.73
C ARG A 422 -6.16 21.32 -56.14
N GLY A 423 -5.31 21.65 -55.17
CA GLY A 423 -3.86 21.70 -55.34
C GLY A 423 -3.38 20.29 -55.67
N GLY A 424 -3.09 20.04 -56.93
CA GLY A 424 -2.64 18.74 -57.39
C GLY A 424 -1.27 18.42 -56.83
N MET A 425 -1.17 17.34 -56.05
CA MET A 425 0.05 16.56 -55.95
C MET A 425 -0.34 15.09 -56.01
N VAL A 426 0.01 14.43 -57.12
CA VAL A 426 -0.09 12.97 -57.24
C VAL A 426 1.08 12.35 -56.46
N GLY A 427 1.01 12.48 -55.13
CA GLY A 427 1.85 11.73 -54.22
C GLY A 427 1.18 10.40 -53.93
N ALA A 428 1.69 9.30 -54.50
CA ALA A 428 1.21 7.96 -54.17
C ALA A 428 1.41 7.72 -52.66
N GLY A 429 0.33 7.86 -51.89
CA GLY A 429 0.31 7.69 -50.44
C GLY A 429 0.65 6.25 -50.08
N ARG A 430 1.94 5.97 -49.93
CA ARG A 430 2.53 4.69 -49.52
C ARG A 430 1.82 4.22 -48.24
N LYS A 431 0.87 3.29 -48.40
CA LYS A 431 0.09 2.73 -47.27
C LYS A 431 1.08 2.21 -46.24
N SER A 432 1.20 2.92 -45.12
CA SER A 432 2.13 2.55 -44.05
C SER A 432 1.72 1.19 -43.49
N LYS A 433 2.47 0.14 -43.84
CA LYS A 433 2.27 -1.23 -43.34
C LYS A 433 2.75 -1.40 -41.89
N HIS A 434 2.67 -0.37 -41.07
CA HIS A 434 2.73 -0.56 -39.62
C HIS A 434 1.39 -1.15 -39.16
N LYS A 435 1.44 -2.30 -38.48
CA LYS A 435 0.33 -2.79 -37.68
C LYS A 435 -0.05 -1.66 -36.72
N LYS A 436 -1.23 -1.05 -36.90
CA LYS A 436 -1.71 0.01 -36.02
C LYS A 436 -1.83 -0.57 -34.62
N ILE A 437 -0.99 -0.12 -33.69
CA ILE A 437 -1.21 -0.37 -32.27
C ILE A 437 -2.52 0.33 -31.93
N ALA A 438 -3.51 -0.41 -31.43
CA ALA A 438 -4.79 0.15 -31.04
C ALA A 438 -4.54 1.33 -30.09
N ARG A 439 -5.03 2.53 -30.42
CA ARG A 439 -4.70 3.74 -29.64
C ARG A 439 -5.17 3.66 -28.19
N LYS A 440 -6.18 2.83 -27.92
CA LYS A 440 -6.66 2.45 -26.57
C LYS A 440 -5.58 1.78 -25.69
N LEU A 441 -4.51 1.24 -26.28
CA LEU A 441 -3.34 0.65 -25.59
C LEU A 441 -2.13 1.60 -25.51
N LEU A 442 -2.22 2.78 -26.13
CA LEU A 442 -1.15 3.78 -26.11
C LEU A 442 -1.36 4.73 -24.92
N GLY A 443 -0.27 5.21 -24.33
CA GLY A 443 -0.35 6.17 -23.22
C GLY A 443 -0.97 7.50 -23.69
N ALA A 444 -1.89 8.05 -22.88
CA ALA A 444 -2.59 9.31 -23.12
C ALA A 444 -1.62 10.45 -23.53
N HIS A 445 -1.77 10.98 -24.74
CA HIS A 445 -0.94 12.07 -25.23
C HIS A 445 -1.27 13.40 -24.55
N ALA A 446 -0.26 14.29 -24.48
CA ALA A 446 -0.48 15.65 -24.04
C ALA A 446 -1.19 16.48 -25.12
N PHE A 447 -2.22 17.23 -24.74
CA PHE A 447 -2.96 18.17 -25.58
C PHE A 447 -2.93 19.58 -24.95
N VAL A 448 -3.24 20.61 -25.73
CA VAL A 448 -3.35 22.00 -25.25
C VAL A 448 -4.78 22.23 -24.73
N MET A 449 -4.94 22.99 -23.64
CA MET A 449 -6.26 23.27 -23.04
C MET A 449 -7.25 23.87 -24.05
N GLU A 450 -6.82 24.82 -24.89
CA GLU A 450 -7.64 25.38 -25.98
C GLU A 450 -8.25 24.32 -26.92
N ARG A 451 -7.51 23.25 -27.23
CA ARG A 451 -7.99 22.18 -28.11
C ARG A 451 -9.11 21.37 -27.45
N MET A 452 -8.99 21.12 -26.15
CA MET A 452 -10.04 20.46 -25.36
C MET A 452 -11.29 21.35 -25.26
N LEU A 453 -11.10 22.65 -25.05
CA LEU A 453 -12.17 23.65 -25.05
C LEU A 453 -12.91 23.71 -26.39
N ALA A 454 -12.19 23.70 -27.52
CA ALA A 454 -12.78 23.69 -28.85
C ALA A 454 -13.61 22.42 -29.11
N ILE A 455 -13.11 21.25 -28.70
CA ILE A 455 -13.85 19.97 -28.79
C ILE A 455 -15.09 20.03 -27.88
N PHE A 456 -14.96 20.48 -26.64
CA PHE A 456 -16.07 20.64 -25.70
C PHE A 456 -17.16 21.58 -26.25
N ALA A 457 -16.79 22.73 -26.81
CA ALA A 457 -17.73 23.69 -27.36
C ALA A 457 -18.52 23.13 -28.56
N ALA A 458 -17.85 22.38 -29.44
CA ALA A 458 -18.49 21.72 -30.59
C ALA A 458 -19.42 20.57 -30.18
N VAL A 459 -19.07 19.85 -29.12
CA VAL A 459 -19.76 18.63 -28.66
C VAL A 459 -20.92 18.92 -27.68
N ARG A 460 -20.81 19.98 -26.87
CA ARG A 460 -21.82 20.40 -25.88
C ARG A 460 -23.22 20.51 -26.48
N THR A 461 -23.34 21.10 -27.68
CA THR A 461 -24.62 21.35 -28.35
C THR A 461 -25.35 20.07 -28.76
N GLU A 462 -24.62 18.97 -28.94
CA GLU A 462 -25.18 17.67 -29.33
C GLU A 462 -25.43 16.77 -28.11
N TRP A 463 -24.46 16.69 -27.19
CA TRP A 463 -24.51 15.73 -26.07
C TRP A 463 -25.21 16.25 -24.81
N ALA A 464 -25.40 17.58 -24.67
CA ALA A 464 -26.11 18.15 -23.52
C ALA A 464 -26.74 19.53 -23.85
N PRO A 465 -27.81 19.56 -24.65
CA PRO A 465 -28.48 20.80 -25.06
C PRO A 465 -29.03 21.62 -23.88
N GLU A 466 -29.26 20.99 -22.73
CA GLU A 466 -29.76 21.62 -21.49
C GLU A 466 -28.82 22.69 -20.91
N LEU A 467 -27.51 22.65 -21.23
CA LEU A 467 -26.53 23.57 -20.65
C LEU A 467 -26.55 24.99 -21.25
N GLY A 468 -27.29 25.22 -22.33
CA GLY A 468 -27.38 26.53 -23.00
C GLY A 468 -26.04 27.05 -23.53
N ASP A 469 -26.07 28.23 -24.18
CA ASP A 469 -24.85 28.78 -24.79
C ASP A 469 -23.95 29.52 -23.80
N GLY A 470 -24.51 30.10 -22.73
CA GLY A 470 -23.80 30.96 -21.77
C GLY A 470 -22.88 30.28 -20.75
N ALA A 471 -22.85 28.95 -20.65
CA ALA A 471 -22.12 28.20 -19.61
C ALA A 471 -20.58 28.12 -19.79
N LEU A 472 -19.98 28.97 -20.64
CA LEU A 472 -18.63 28.76 -21.16
C LEU A 472 -17.46 29.13 -20.22
N ASP A 473 -17.60 30.14 -19.35
CA ASP A 473 -16.46 30.63 -18.55
C ASP A 473 -16.58 30.34 -17.03
N ALA A 474 -17.74 30.53 -16.40
CA ALA A 474 -17.88 30.38 -14.94
C ALA A 474 -17.82 28.92 -14.47
N ASP A 475 -18.70 28.06 -14.99
CA ASP A 475 -18.77 26.65 -14.60
C ASP A 475 -17.60 25.83 -15.15
N PHE A 476 -17.02 26.25 -16.28
CA PHE A 476 -15.84 25.62 -16.88
C PHE A 476 -14.63 25.68 -15.95
N GLY A 477 -14.33 26.84 -15.36
CA GLY A 477 -13.19 26.99 -14.46
C GLY A 477 -13.29 26.08 -13.23
N VAL A 478 -14.49 25.98 -12.64
CA VAL A 478 -14.80 25.08 -11.53
C VAL A 478 -14.71 23.61 -11.95
N ALA A 479 -15.22 23.26 -13.13
CA ALA A 479 -15.16 21.89 -13.65
C ALA A 479 -13.73 21.45 -13.98
N VAL A 480 -12.88 22.31 -14.53
CA VAL A 480 -11.45 22.00 -14.73
C VAL A 480 -10.71 21.90 -13.40
N ALA A 481 -10.96 22.81 -12.45
CA ALA A 481 -10.34 22.76 -11.12
C ALA A 481 -10.70 21.47 -10.36
N THR A 482 -11.95 21.01 -10.45
CA THR A 482 -12.41 19.75 -9.84
C THR A 482 -11.84 18.51 -10.57
N LEU A 483 -11.81 18.48 -11.90
CA LEU A 483 -11.15 17.38 -12.64
C LEU A 483 -9.64 17.30 -12.38
N ALA A 484 -8.98 18.45 -12.14
CA ALA A 484 -7.57 18.53 -11.78
C ALA A 484 -7.31 18.09 -10.33
N SER A 485 -8.15 18.51 -9.36
CA SER A 485 -8.01 18.10 -7.95
C SER A 485 -8.27 16.61 -7.76
N LEU A 486 -9.23 16.03 -8.49
CA LEU A 486 -9.49 14.59 -8.58
C LEU A 486 -8.41 13.82 -9.36
N ARG A 487 -7.40 14.50 -9.92
CA ARG A 487 -6.32 13.93 -10.76
C ARG A 487 -6.83 13.12 -11.96
N LEU A 488 -8.01 13.45 -12.48
CA LEU A 488 -8.56 12.90 -13.74
C LEU A 488 -7.93 13.62 -14.93
N LEU A 489 -7.62 14.91 -14.77
CA LEU A 489 -6.77 15.70 -15.65
C LEU A 489 -5.49 16.10 -14.93
N VAL A 490 -4.34 16.02 -15.62
CA VAL A 490 -3.02 16.33 -15.06
C VAL A 490 -2.29 17.32 -15.98
N LYS A 491 -1.91 18.48 -15.45
CA LYS A 491 -1.09 19.47 -16.18
C LYS A 491 0.34 18.91 -16.37
N VAL A 492 0.86 19.02 -17.59
CA VAL A 492 2.17 18.51 -18.00
C VAL A 492 3.15 19.68 -18.11
N GLY A 493 4.00 19.84 -17.10
CA GLY A 493 4.97 20.92 -17.02
C GLY A 493 5.44 21.13 -15.58
N ALA A 494 5.97 22.32 -15.29
CA ALA A 494 6.36 22.70 -13.95
C ALA A 494 5.16 22.66 -12.98
N ALA A 495 5.31 21.97 -11.86
CA ALA A 495 4.32 21.95 -10.81
C ALA A 495 4.17 23.37 -10.21
N GLY A 496 2.95 23.91 -10.23
CA GLY A 496 2.63 25.25 -9.72
C GLY A 496 2.21 26.30 -10.76
N GLY A 497 2.20 25.99 -12.06
CA GLY A 497 1.63 26.89 -13.06
C GLY A 497 0.09 26.91 -13.05
N ASP A 498 -0.50 28.09 -13.19
CA ASP A 498 -1.96 28.36 -13.11
C ASP A 498 -2.84 27.30 -13.82
N PRO A 499 -3.83 26.68 -13.15
CA PRO A 499 -4.81 25.78 -13.77
C PRO A 499 -5.65 26.40 -14.90
N LEU A 500 -5.80 27.74 -14.94
CA LEU A 500 -6.59 28.46 -15.96
C LEU A 500 -5.78 28.85 -17.22
N ASP A 501 -4.48 28.54 -17.24
CA ASP A 501 -3.60 28.74 -18.39
C ASP A 501 -4.06 27.95 -19.63
N ARG A 502 -4.68 28.65 -20.57
CA ARG A 502 -5.20 28.13 -21.85
C ARG A 502 -4.09 27.58 -22.77
N GLY A 503 -2.86 28.09 -22.65
CA GLY A 503 -1.68 27.55 -23.34
C GLY A 503 -1.10 26.29 -22.70
N GLY A 504 -1.55 25.95 -21.50
CA GLY A 504 -1.09 24.81 -20.72
C GLY A 504 -1.28 23.47 -21.45
N LYS A 505 -0.30 22.57 -21.30
CA LYS A 505 -0.40 21.19 -21.77
C LYS A 505 -1.01 20.30 -20.68
N TRP A 506 -1.95 19.44 -21.05
CA TRP A 506 -2.69 18.56 -20.14
C TRP A 506 -2.70 17.12 -20.66
N ARG A 507 -2.85 16.15 -19.76
CA ARG A 507 -3.08 14.72 -20.06
C ARG A 507 -4.27 14.20 -19.27
N VAL A 508 -5.00 13.27 -19.87
CA VAL A 508 -6.03 12.50 -19.16
C VAL A 508 -5.38 11.35 -18.42
N ASN A 509 -5.81 11.11 -17.19
CA ASN A 509 -5.36 10.03 -16.32
C ASN A 509 -6.53 9.06 -16.01
N VAL A 510 -7.25 8.68 -17.06
CA VAL A 510 -8.48 7.88 -16.98
C VAL A 510 -8.44 6.78 -18.04
N GLY A 511 -8.72 5.55 -17.62
CA GLY A 511 -8.74 4.38 -18.49
C GLY A 511 -10.03 4.26 -19.31
N TRP A 512 -9.95 3.50 -20.41
CA TRP A 512 -11.04 3.30 -21.37
C TRP A 512 -12.39 2.92 -20.73
N GLU A 513 -12.43 1.92 -19.86
CA GLU A 513 -13.69 1.44 -19.25
C GLU A 513 -14.41 2.53 -18.43
N VAL A 514 -13.67 3.43 -17.79
CA VAL A 514 -14.25 4.55 -17.03
C VAL A 514 -14.86 5.58 -17.98
N VAL A 515 -14.16 5.94 -19.05
CA VAL A 515 -14.67 6.86 -20.08
C VAL A 515 -15.91 6.29 -20.77
N ARG A 516 -15.91 4.98 -21.05
CA ARG A 516 -17.07 4.26 -21.61
C ARG A 516 -18.27 4.29 -20.66
N GLY A 517 -18.05 4.12 -19.36
CA GLY A 517 -19.10 4.26 -18.34
C GLY A 517 -19.67 5.69 -18.25
N VAL A 518 -18.80 6.70 -18.26
CA VAL A 518 -19.20 8.12 -18.26
C VAL A 518 -19.98 8.48 -19.53
N GLY A 519 -19.53 8.03 -20.71
CA GLY A 519 -20.24 8.22 -21.98
C GLY A 519 -21.65 7.66 -21.96
N ARG A 520 -21.80 6.39 -21.53
CA ARG A 520 -23.12 5.76 -21.35
C ARG A 520 -24.03 6.51 -20.38
N SER A 521 -23.48 7.14 -19.34
CA SER A 521 -24.27 7.97 -18.40
C SER A 521 -24.78 9.31 -18.98
N ILE A 522 -24.35 9.66 -20.20
CA ILE A 522 -24.83 10.81 -20.98
C ILE A 522 -25.57 10.32 -22.26
N GLY A 523 -25.63 9.01 -22.51
CA GLY A 523 -26.21 8.44 -23.74
C GLY A 523 -25.28 8.47 -24.96
N VAL A 524 -23.97 8.64 -24.77
CA VAL A 524 -22.99 8.85 -25.84
C VAL A 524 -22.09 7.64 -26.04
N GLU A 525 -22.02 7.13 -27.27
CA GLU A 525 -21.10 6.07 -27.68
C GLU A 525 -19.72 6.64 -28.08
N VAL A 526 -18.86 6.87 -27.09
CA VAL A 526 -17.50 7.43 -27.25
C VAL A 526 -16.61 6.58 -28.20
N GLU A 527 -17.01 5.35 -28.52
CA GLU A 527 -16.31 4.48 -29.47
C GLU A 527 -16.33 5.03 -30.90
N GLU A 528 -17.45 5.64 -31.34
CA GLU A 528 -17.62 6.16 -32.70
C GLU A 528 -16.72 7.39 -32.97
N TRP A 529 -16.37 8.11 -31.91
CA TRP A 529 -15.57 9.34 -31.96
C TRP A 529 -14.06 9.07 -31.93
N LEU A 530 -13.62 7.82 -31.84
CA LEU A 530 -12.20 7.43 -31.80
C LEU A 530 -11.72 6.90 -33.16
N ILE A 531 -10.62 7.47 -33.66
CA ILE A 531 -10.00 7.02 -34.92
C ILE A 531 -8.85 6.06 -34.64
N ASP A 532 -8.83 4.90 -35.30
CA ASP A 532 -7.71 3.93 -35.28
C ASP A 532 -6.45 4.41 -36.01
#